data_AF-A0A1R1PTV3-F1
#
_entry.id   AF-A0A1R1PTV3-F1
#
_cell.length_a   1.000
_cell.length_b   1.000
_cell.length_c   1.000
_cell.angle_alpha   90.00
_cell.angle_beta   90.00
_cell.angle_gamma   90.00
#
_symmetry.space_group_name_H-M   'P 1'
#
loop_
_entity.id
_entity.type
_entity.pdbx_description
1 polymer ?
#
loop_
_entity_poly.entity_id
_entity_poly.type
_entity_poly.pdbx_seq_one_letter_code
_entity_poly.pdbx_strand_id
1 'polypeptide(L)'
;MEQSTEHPKSVTKNGYSGLHSAEAPAVKDVINTVEDSNIPRRKILTKEDLDEFQKSKTFEELVGFIKKLNESVVGQKNPAEGELISKVTLLVVKTNRAKKKNNQVGINARKD
;
A
#
# COMPACT_ATOMS: atom_id res chain seq x y z
N MET A 1 -36.25 59.21 42.25
CA MET A 1 -37.36 58.34 41.80
C MET A 1 -37.04 57.91 40.38
N GLU A 2 -37.00 56.59 40.16
CA GLU A 2 -37.22 55.83 38.90
C GLU A 2 -36.31 56.17 37.69
N GLN A 3 -35.35 55.33 37.28
CA GLN A 3 -35.38 54.00 36.62
C GLN A 3 -36.14 53.91 35.28
N SER A 4 -35.50 53.20 34.34
CA SER A 4 -36.00 52.60 33.08
C SER A 4 -36.05 53.54 31.85
N THR A 5 -35.66 53.16 30.61
CA THR A 5 -35.30 51.87 29.99
C THR A 5 -34.68 52.10 28.59
N GLU A 6 -33.68 51.27 28.26
CA GLU A 6 -33.40 50.53 27.00
C GLU A 6 -33.57 51.13 25.57
N HIS A 7 -32.43 51.13 24.85
CA HIS A 7 -32.11 50.83 23.43
C HIS A 7 -33.07 51.17 22.26
N PRO A 8 -32.48 51.58 21.10
CA PRO A 8 -32.29 50.58 20.04
C PRO A 8 -30.91 50.56 19.36
N LYS A 9 -30.62 49.39 18.78
CA LYS A 9 -29.41 48.95 18.06
C LYS A 9 -29.22 49.71 16.73
N SER A 10 -27.97 49.89 16.29
CA SER A 10 -27.38 49.08 15.20
C SER A 10 -26.13 49.69 14.53
N VAL A 11 -25.24 48.77 14.12
CA VAL A 11 -24.18 48.82 13.10
C VAL A 11 -22.89 49.61 13.41
N THR A 12 -21.98 48.92 14.08
CA THR A 12 -20.54 49.25 14.15
C THR A 12 -19.87 48.95 12.80
N LYS A 13 -19.25 49.94 12.17
CA LYS A 13 -18.20 49.75 11.14
C LYS A 13 -16.86 50.17 11.74
N ASN A 14 -16.18 49.22 12.39
CA ASN A 14 -14.76 49.29 12.72
C ASN A 14 -14.12 48.13 11.92
N GLY A 15 -13.07 48.27 11.13
CA GLY A 15 -11.80 48.91 11.45
C GLY A 15 -10.76 47.82 11.75
N TYR A 16 -9.52 48.01 11.25
CA TYR A 16 -8.28 47.26 11.50
C TYR A 16 -7.88 46.08 10.58
N SER A 17 -6.90 46.40 9.72
CA SER A 17 -5.59 45.73 9.54
C SER A 17 -5.39 44.33 10.14
N GLY A 18 -4.98 43.39 9.32
CA GLY A 18 -4.41 42.13 9.77
C GLY A 18 -3.93 41.29 8.59
N LEU A 19 -2.70 40.82 8.68
CA LEU A 19 -2.08 39.83 7.79
C LEU A 19 -3.02 38.67 7.48
N HIS A 20 -3.22 38.36 6.19
CA HIS A 20 -3.68 37.03 5.80
C HIS A 20 -2.63 36.39 4.91
N SER A 21 -1.91 35.47 5.56
CA SER A 21 -1.04 34.45 5.00
C SER A 21 -1.63 33.83 3.74
N ALA A 22 -0.76 33.53 2.78
CA ALA A 22 -1.04 32.61 1.70
C ALA A 22 -1.62 31.30 2.27
N GLU A 23 -2.92 31.09 2.06
CA GLU A 23 -3.61 29.88 2.44
C GLU A 23 -3.22 28.80 1.41
N ALA A 24 -2.41 27.84 1.87
CA ALA A 24 -1.99 26.69 1.09
C ALA A 24 -3.23 25.94 0.55
N PRO A 25 -3.25 25.53 -0.73
CA PRO A 25 -4.36 24.77 -1.27
C PRO A 25 -4.54 23.48 -0.45
N ALA A 26 -5.76 23.32 0.04
CA ALA A 26 -6.19 22.25 0.91
C ALA A 26 -5.82 20.87 0.33
N VAL A 27 -4.91 20.18 1.01
CA VAL A 27 -4.65 18.74 0.83
C VAL A 27 -5.86 18.00 1.39
N LYS A 28 -6.92 17.85 0.59
CA LYS A 28 -8.15 17.14 1.01
C LYS A 28 -8.53 15.92 0.17
N ASP A 29 -7.72 15.50 -0.79
CA ASP A 29 -8.08 14.40 -1.70
C ASP A 29 -6.98 13.33 -1.87
N VAL A 30 -6.39 12.79 -0.79
CA VAL A 30 -5.39 11.69 -0.96
C VAL A 30 -5.62 10.44 -0.11
N ILE A 31 -6.48 10.41 0.92
CA ILE A 31 -6.55 9.22 1.77
C ILE A 31 -7.99 8.91 2.15
N ASN A 32 -8.74 8.31 1.22
CA ASN A 32 -9.87 7.44 1.54
C ASN A 32 -10.19 6.55 0.34
N THR A 33 -9.66 5.33 0.36
CA THR A 33 -10.38 4.07 0.08
C THR A 33 -9.42 2.91 0.31
N VAL A 34 -9.26 2.52 1.58
CA VAL A 34 -8.84 1.16 1.94
C VAL A 34 -10.13 0.39 2.19
N GLU A 35 -10.88 0.05 1.14
CA GLU A 35 -12.02 -0.87 1.27
C GLU A 35 -12.19 -1.64 -0.03
N ASP A 36 -11.56 -2.81 -0.09
CA ASP A 36 -12.16 -4.05 -0.60
C ASP A 36 -11.14 -5.18 -0.39
N SER A 37 -11.34 -5.96 0.67
CA SER A 37 -10.78 -7.31 0.88
C SER A 37 -9.53 -7.65 0.06
N ASN A 38 -8.35 -7.23 0.55
CA ASN A 38 -6.99 -7.39 -0.02
C ASN A 38 -6.52 -8.85 -0.31
N ILE A 39 -7.42 -9.82 -0.38
CA ILE A 39 -7.09 -11.21 -0.68
C ILE A 39 -7.20 -11.41 -2.19
N PRO A 40 -6.09 -11.71 -2.89
CA PRO A 40 -6.14 -12.03 -4.32
C PRO A 40 -7.08 -13.21 -4.58
N ARG A 41 -8.01 -13.05 -5.51
CA ARG A 41 -8.93 -14.10 -5.95
C ARG A 41 -8.57 -14.57 -7.35
N ARG A 42 -8.85 -15.85 -7.64
CA ARG A 42 -8.71 -16.37 -9.00
C ARG A 42 -9.72 -15.68 -9.92
N LYS A 43 -9.23 -15.00 -10.96
CA LYS A 43 -10.05 -14.31 -11.97
C LYS A 43 -9.87 -14.85 -13.39
N ILE A 44 -8.84 -15.66 -13.65
CA ILE A 44 -8.60 -16.28 -14.95
C ILE A 44 -9.10 -17.73 -14.90
N LEU A 45 -10.24 -17.97 -15.56
CA LEU A 45 -10.92 -19.27 -15.63
C LEU A 45 -11.07 -19.74 -17.08
N THR A 46 -11.25 -18.81 -18.01
CA THR A 46 -11.47 -19.03 -19.43
C THR A 46 -10.33 -18.43 -20.26
N LYS A 47 -10.39 -18.59 -21.59
CA LYS A 47 -9.42 -18.00 -22.50
C LYS A 47 -9.66 -16.49 -22.64
N GLU A 48 -10.92 -16.08 -22.64
CA GLU A 48 -11.34 -14.69 -22.71
C GLU A 48 -10.80 -13.91 -21.51
N ASP A 49 -10.85 -14.50 -20.31
CA ASP A 49 -10.27 -13.90 -19.10
C ASP A 49 -8.75 -13.71 -19.23
N LEU A 50 -8.06 -14.59 -19.96
CA LEU A 50 -6.63 -14.47 -20.20
C LEU A 50 -6.34 -13.29 -21.14
N ASP A 51 -7.15 -13.12 -22.19
CA ASP A 51 -7.02 -12.00 -23.13
C ASP A 51 -7.31 -10.65 -22.43
N GLU A 52 -8.24 -10.63 -21.48
CA GLU A 52 -8.48 -9.49 -20.60
C GLU A 52 -7.31 -9.24 -19.63
N PHE A 53 -6.77 -10.30 -19.03
CA PHE A 53 -5.62 -10.19 -18.14
C PHE A 53 -4.41 -9.58 -18.84
N GLN A 54 -4.14 -9.94 -20.10
CA GLN A 54 -3.03 -9.37 -20.88
C GLN A 54 -3.15 -7.86 -21.11
N LYS A 55 -4.38 -7.31 -21.07
CA LYS A 55 -4.65 -5.87 -21.18
C LYS A 55 -4.69 -5.18 -19.82
N SER A 56 -4.61 -5.93 -18.73
CA SER A 56 -4.74 -5.41 -17.37
C SER A 56 -3.47 -4.71 -16.89
N LYS A 57 -3.65 -3.73 -16.00
CA LYS A 57 -2.55 -3.05 -15.30
C LYS A 57 -1.65 -4.03 -14.53
N THR A 58 -2.22 -5.08 -13.94
CA THR A 58 -1.47 -6.11 -13.22
C THR A 58 -0.48 -6.84 -14.12
N PHE A 59 -0.87 -7.15 -15.36
CA PHE A 59 0.03 -7.76 -16.34
C PHE A 59 1.16 -6.82 -16.73
N GLU A 60 0.85 -5.55 -16.99
CA GLU A 60 1.84 -4.52 -17.31
C GLU A 60 2.86 -4.34 -16.16
N GLU A 61 2.38 -4.21 -14.92
CA GLU A 61 3.21 -4.07 -13.72
C GLU A 61 4.11 -5.30 -13.52
N LEU A 62 3.56 -6.50 -13.70
CA LEU A 62 4.31 -7.75 -13.58
C LEU A 62 5.44 -7.86 -14.61
N VAL A 63 5.12 -7.63 -15.89
CA VAL A 63 6.11 -7.68 -16.97
C VAL A 63 7.15 -6.58 -16.80
N GLY A 64 6.73 -5.36 -16.41
CA GLY A 64 7.62 -4.25 -16.12
C GLY A 64 8.58 -4.55 -14.97
N PHE A 65 8.10 -5.19 -13.91
CA PHE A 65 8.94 -5.62 -12.80
C PHE A 65 9.99 -6.65 -13.24
N ILE A 66 9.61 -7.65 -14.04
CA ILE A 66 10.55 -8.66 -14.57
C ILE A 66 11.63 -8.01 -15.43
N LYS A 67 11.26 -7.07 -16.31
CA LYS A 67 12.22 -6.33 -17.14
C LYS A 67 13.22 -5.55 -16.29
N LYS A 68 12.74 -4.80 -15.30
CA LYS A 68 13.60 -4.04 -14.35
C LYS A 68 14.55 -4.96 -13.60
N LEU A 69 14.07 -6.12 -13.12
CA LEU A 69 14.93 -7.11 -12.48
C LEU A 69 16.02 -7.60 -13.43
N ASN A 70 15.64 -7.98 -14.65
CA ASN A 70 16.59 -8.46 -15.65
C ASN A 70 17.69 -7.42 -15.91
N GLU A 71 17.30 -6.17 -16.15
CA GLU A 71 18.22 -5.05 -16.36
C GLU A 71 19.15 -4.83 -15.16
N SER A 72 18.63 -4.97 -13.94
CA SER A 72 19.41 -4.73 -12.71
C SER A 72 20.52 -5.75 -12.44
N VAL A 73 20.43 -6.96 -13.03
CA VAL A 73 21.40 -8.04 -12.79
C VAL A 73 22.37 -8.26 -13.95
N VAL A 74 22.17 -7.61 -15.11
CA VAL A 74 23.09 -7.73 -16.25
C VAL A 74 24.48 -7.23 -15.84
N GLY A 75 25.48 -8.11 -15.96
CA GLY A 75 26.88 -7.78 -15.65
C GLY A 75 27.21 -7.75 -14.15
N GLN A 76 26.24 -7.99 -13.26
CA GLN A 76 26.50 -8.10 -11.82
C GLN A 76 27.01 -9.49 -11.46
N LYS A 77 28.22 -9.57 -10.90
CA LYS A 77 28.84 -10.83 -10.44
C LYS A 77 28.49 -11.16 -9.00
N ASN A 78 28.27 -10.13 -8.19
CA ASN A 78 27.99 -10.28 -6.77
C ASN A 78 26.51 -10.02 -6.50
N PRO A 79 25.89 -10.79 -5.60
CA PRO A 79 24.50 -10.55 -5.21
C PRO A 79 24.37 -9.21 -4.48
N ALA A 80 23.23 -8.56 -4.67
CA ALA A 80 22.90 -7.35 -3.94
C ALA A 80 22.74 -7.65 -2.44
N GLU A 81 23.37 -6.82 -1.61
CA GLU A 81 23.21 -6.85 -0.17
C GLU A 81 22.19 -5.81 0.27
N GLY A 82 21.26 -6.21 1.13
CA GLY A 82 20.23 -5.31 1.65
C GLY A 82 19.43 -5.97 2.76
N GLU A 83 18.99 -5.17 3.72
CA GLU A 83 18.25 -5.67 4.88
C GLU A 83 17.00 -6.47 4.47
N LEU A 84 16.27 -5.97 3.47
CA LEU A 84 15.08 -6.65 2.94
C LEU A 84 15.43 -7.98 2.25
N ILE A 85 16.52 -8.01 1.46
CA ILE A 85 17.00 -9.23 0.78
C ILE A 85 17.38 -10.30 1.82
N SER A 86 18.06 -9.90 2.89
CA SER A 86 18.41 -10.80 4.00
C SER A 86 17.19 -11.34 4.73
N LYS A 87 16.18 -10.50 5.00
CA LYS A 87 14.91 -10.93 5.62
C LYS A 87 14.15 -11.92 4.75
N VAL A 88 14.03 -11.66 3.44
CA VAL A 88 13.39 -12.56 2.48
C VAL A 88 14.14 -13.90 2.40
N THR A 89 15.47 -13.86 2.32
CA THR A 89 16.33 -15.05 2.31
C THR A 89 16.11 -15.91 3.56
N LEU A 90 16.04 -15.28 4.73
CA LEU A 90 15.78 -15.98 5.99
C LEU A 90 14.41 -16.66 6.01
N LEU A 91 13.37 -16.00 5.49
CA LEU A 91 12.03 -16.59 5.40
C LEU A 91 11.99 -17.81 4.48
N VAL A 92 12.68 -17.76 3.34
CA VAL A 92 12.81 -18.90 2.42
C VAL A 92 13.50 -20.08 3.11
N VAL A 93 14.61 -19.83 3.81
CA VAL A 93 15.35 -20.87 4.56
C VAL A 93 14.48 -21.49 5.66
N LYS A 94 13.77 -20.68 6.45
CA LYS A 94 12.87 -21.16 7.51
C LYS A 94 11.76 -22.05 6.95
N THR A 95 11.14 -21.64 5.84
CA THR A 95 10.07 -22.40 5.19
C THR A 95 10.57 -23.76 4.70
N ASN A 96 11.75 -23.81 4.10
CA ASN A 96 12.35 -25.05 3.62
C ASN A 96 12.69 -26.02 4.77
N ARG A 97 13.18 -25.50 5.91
CA ARG A 97 13.45 -26.31 7.11
C ARG A 97 12.17 -26.90 7.70
N ALA A 98 11.09 -26.13 7.76
CA ALA A 98 9.80 -26.60 8.26
C ALA A 98 9.24 -27.75 7.40
N LYS A 99 9.32 -27.62 6.07
CA LYS A 99 8.93 -28.70 5.14
C LYS A 99 9.73 -29.99 5.36
N LYS A 100 11.04 -29.90 5.57
CA LYS A 100 11.89 -31.08 5.83
C LYS A 100 11.53 -31.79 7.14
N LYS A 101 11.25 -31.04 8.22
CA LYS A 101 10.83 -31.62 9.50
C LYS A 101 9.49 -32.34 9.39
N ASN A 102 8.50 -31.74 8.71
CA ASN A 102 7.20 -32.36 8.51
C ASN A 102 7.29 -33.66 7.68
N ASN A 103 8.17 -33.69 6.68
CA ASN A 103 8.36 -34.90 5.87
C ASN A 103 9.04 -36.03 6.67
N GLN A 104 9.97 -35.71 7.58
CA GLN A 104 10.61 -36.71 8.45
C GLN A 104 9.65 -37.30 9.49
N VAL A 105 8.79 -36.46 10.08
CA VAL A 105 7.78 -36.89 11.06
C VAL A 105 6.72 -37.80 10.41
N GLY A 106 6.28 -37.48 9.19
CA GLY A 106 5.32 -38.31 8.45
C GLY A 106 5.86 -39.67 8.00
N ILE A 107 7.19 -39.81 7.84
CA ILE A 107 7.83 -41.10 7.51
C ILE A 107 7.98 -41.97 8.77
N ASN A 108 8.31 -41.37 9.91
CA ASN A 108 8.48 -42.12 11.16
C ASN A 108 7.13 -42.63 11.71
N ALA A 109 6.05 -41.86 11.57
CA ALA A 109 4.70 -42.25 12.05
C ALA A 109 4.01 -43.38 11.25
N ARG A 110 4.64 -43.88 10.16
CA ARG A 110 4.11 -44.98 9.33
C ARG A 110 4.84 -46.30 9.55
N LYS A 111 5.82 -46.33 10.45
CA LYS A 111 6.66 -47.51 10.74
C LYS A 111 6.37 -48.16 12.09
N ASP A 112 5.38 -47.65 12.82
CA ASP A 112 4.90 -48.21 14.08
C ASP A 112 3.55 -48.91 13.86
#